data_AF-A0A0Q7MEX9-F1
#
_entry.id   AF-A0A0Q7MEX9-F1
#
_cell.length_a   1.000
_cell.length_b   1.000
_cell.length_c   1.000
_cell.angle_alpha   90.00
_cell.angle_beta   90.00
_cell.angle_gamma   90.00
#
_symmetry.space_group_name_H-M   'P 1'
#
loop_
_entity.id
_entity.type
_entity.pdbx_description
1 polymer ?
#
loop_
_entity_poly.entity_id
_entity_poly.type
_entity_poly.pdbx_seq_one_letter_code
_entity_poly.pdbx_strand_id
1 'polypeptide(L)'
;MEEIPLTWKPIRNRSFAGMLGQQELAYVLQHDGQTSWKWMVSGCNGTIRYDFQSAETLDEAKAAVQASIEEWFRVAGLLNKAAS
;
A
#
# COMPACT_ATOMS: atom_id res chain seq x y z
N MET A 1 -13.28 5.15 -12.30
CA MET A 1 -12.29 5.57 -11.30
C MET A 1 -10.96 5.06 -11.83
N GLU A 2 -9.98 5.94 -12.06
CA GLU A 2 -8.67 5.50 -12.54
C GLU A 2 -7.93 4.87 -11.35
N GLU A 3 -7.68 3.56 -11.46
CA GLU A 3 -6.89 2.82 -10.49
C GLU A 3 -5.42 3.25 -10.61
N ILE A 4 -4.78 3.62 -9.50
CA ILE A 4 -3.36 3.94 -9.51
C ILE A 4 -2.58 2.64 -9.79
N PRO A 5 -1.75 2.56 -10.85
CA PRO A 5 -1.16 1.30 -11.29
C PRO A 5 0.03 0.90 -10.41
N LEU A 6 -0.25 0.35 -9.23
CA LEU A 6 0.75 -0.17 -8.32
C LEU A 6 1.26 -1.53 -8.82
N THR A 7 2.58 -1.67 -8.85
CA THR A 7 3.25 -2.95 -9.10
C THR A 7 3.84 -3.49 -7.81
N TRP A 8 3.72 -4.80 -7.59
CA TRP A 8 4.19 -5.42 -6.36
C TRP A 8 5.52 -6.11 -6.57
N LYS A 9 6.58 -5.57 -5.97
CA LYS A 9 7.93 -6.13 -6.05
C LYS A 9 8.23 -6.95 -4.80
N PRO A 10 8.54 -8.26 -4.91
CA PRO A 10 9.02 -9.02 -3.77
C PRO A 10 10.41 -8.50 -3.35
N ILE A 11 10.63 -8.34 -2.04
CA ILE A 11 11.92 -7.91 -1.49
C ILE A 11 12.60 -9.09 -0.78
N ARG A 12 12.29 -9.35 0.50
CA ARG A 12 12.86 -10.44 1.33
C ARG A 12 11.90 -10.81 2.45
N ASN A 13 12.08 -11.97 3.10
CA ASN A 13 11.32 -12.37 4.30
C ASN A 13 9.80 -12.21 4.19
N ARG A 14 9.21 -12.65 3.07
CA ARG A 14 7.77 -12.51 2.79
C ARG A 14 7.28 -11.06 2.92
N SER A 15 8.06 -10.14 2.35
CA SER A 15 7.69 -8.74 2.20
C SER A 15 7.60 -8.32 0.75
N PHE A 16 6.75 -7.34 0.49
CA PHE A 16 6.45 -6.81 -0.83
C PHE A 16 6.43 -5.28 -0.76
N ALA A 17 7.08 -4.62 -1.72
CA ALA A 17 6.91 -3.18 -1.92
C ALA A 17 5.85 -2.92 -2.98
N GLY A 18 4.93 -1.99 -2.68
CA GLY A 18 4.02 -1.37 -3.64
C GLY A 18 4.76 -0.23 -4.33
N MET A 19 4.98 -0.39 -5.63
CA MET A 19 5.78 0.52 -6.46
C MET A 19 4.88 1.25 -7.46
N LEU A 20 5.04 2.56 -7.57
CA LEU A 20 4.51 3.35 -8.69
C LEU A 20 5.68 3.74 -9.60
N GLY A 21 5.79 3.05 -10.74
CA GLY A 21 7.00 3.12 -11.57
C GLY A 21 8.22 2.61 -10.79
N GLN A 22 9.20 3.49 -10.57
CA GLN A 22 10.41 3.16 -9.80
C GLN A 22 10.36 3.63 -8.33
N GLN A 23 9.30 4.32 -7.92
CA GLN A 23 9.17 4.87 -6.57
C GLN A 23 8.42 3.90 -5.67
N GLU A 24 8.96 3.63 -4.48
CA GLU A 24 8.27 2.86 -3.44
C GLU A 24 7.23 3.75 -2.76
N LEU A 25 5.97 3.32 -2.77
CA LEU A 25 4.84 4.03 -2.14
C LEU A 25 4.25 3.29 -0.95
N ALA A 26 4.57 2.01 -0.79
CA ALA A 26 4.10 1.21 0.31
C ALA A 26 4.97 -0.03 0.50
N TYR A 27 4.89 -0.61 1.68
CA TYR A 27 5.57 -1.84 2.06
C TYR A 27 4.61 -2.73 2.84
N VAL A 28 4.50 -4.00 2.44
CA VAL A 28 3.65 -5.00 3.08
C VAL A 28 4.55 -6.13 3.57
N LEU A 29 4.55 -6.42 4.87
CA LEU A 29 5.32 -7.54 5.44
C LEU A 29 4.43 -8.51 6.20
N GLN A 30 4.80 -9.79 6.16
CA GLN A 30 4.23 -10.75 7.08
C GLN A 30 4.86 -10.58 8.47
N HIS A 31 4.03 -10.32 9.47
CA HIS A 31 4.39 -10.24 10.87
C HIS A 31 3.76 -11.39 11.64
N ASP A 32 4.52 -12.00 12.55
CA ASP A 32 4.01 -13.02 13.46
C ASP A 32 3.29 -12.32 14.63
N GLY A 33 1.97 -12.21 14.57
CA GLY A 33 1.18 -11.77 15.72
C GLY A 33 1.11 -12.90 16.74
N GLN A 34 1.12 -12.57 18.04
CA GLN A 34 1.13 -13.55 19.16
C GLN A 34 0.10 -14.69 19.06
N THR A 35 -0.95 -14.56 18.24
CA THR A 35 -1.97 -15.58 18.01
C THR A 35 -2.15 -15.99 16.54
N SER A 36 -1.71 -15.18 15.56
CA SER A 36 -1.88 -15.41 14.11
C SER A 36 -0.92 -14.54 13.27
N TRP A 37 -0.53 -15.03 12.09
CA TRP A 37 0.16 -14.22 11.09
C TRP A 37 -0.69 -13.04 10.61
N LYS A 38 -0.08 -11.86 10.50
CA LYS A 38 -0.73 -10.61 10.08
C LYS A 38 0.11 -9.93 9.00
N TRP A 39 -0.52 -9.37 7.99
CA TRP A 39 0.16 -8.53 7.01
C TRP A 39 0.13 -7.08 7.46
N MET A 40 1.30 -6.49 7.69
CA MET A 40 1.45 -5.09 8.09
C MET A 40 1.78 -4.22 6.88
N VAL A 41 1.07 -3.10 6.76
CA VAL A 41 1.36 -2.04 5.80
C VAL A 41 2.26 -0.98 6.46
N SER A 42 3.31 -0.55 5.78
CA SER A 42 4.25 0.49 6.19
C SER A 42 4.50 1.44 5.04
N GLY A 43 4.70 2.73 5.33
CA GLY A 43 5.17 3.69 4.33
C GLY A 43 4.13 4.10 3.29
N CYS A 44 2.84 3.95 3.57
CA CYS A 44 1.78 4.33 2.63
C CYS A 44 1.69 5.86 2.48
N ASN A 45 1.42 6.35 1.28
CA ASN A 45 1.07 7.77 1.02
C ASN A 45 2.19 8.77 1.31
N GLY A 46 3.46 8.36 1.17
CA GLY A 46 4.62 9.21 1.49
C GLY A 46 4.78 9.52 2.98
N THR A 47 3.98 8.89 3.83
CA THR A 47 4.12 8.99 5.29
C THR A 47 4.82 7.74 5.80
N ILE A 48 5.80 7.91 6.70
CA ILE A 48 6.42 6.79 7.44
C ILE A 48 5.46 6.29 8.54
N ARG A 49 4.18 6.65 8.50
CA ARG A 49 3.21 6.24 9.50
C ARG A 49 2.80 4.80 9.24
N TYR A 50 2.99 3.98 10.25
CA TYR A 50 2.46 2.62 10.34
C TYR A 50 0.98 2.71 10.75
N ASP A 51 0.13 3.32 9.94
CA ASP A 51 -1.28 3.34 10.29
C ASP A 51 -1.86 1.93 10.11
N PHE A 52 -2.32 1.40 11.23
CA PHE A 52 -2.46 -0.02 11.51
C PHE A 52 -3.68 -0.61 10.79
N GLN A 53 -3.44 -1.32 9.69
CA GLN A 53 -4.35 -2.37 9.23
C GLN A 53 -3.55 -3.66 9.10
N SER A 54 -3.76 -4.58 10.05
CA SER A 54 -3.35 -5.96 9.88
C SER A 54 -4.40 -6.66 9.02
N ALA A 55 -4.00 -7.20 7.87
CA ALA A 55 -4.86 -8.07 7.08
C ALA A 55 -4.56 -9.55 7.35
N GLU A 56 -5.57 -10.40 7.20
CA GLU A 56 -5.42 -11.85 7.37
C GLU A 56 -4.73 -12.48 6.15
N THR A 57 -4.94 -11.88 4.97
CA THR A 57 -4.33 -12.33 3.72
C THR A 57 -3.47 -11.25 3.05
N LEU A 58 -2.58 -11.68 2.14
CA LEU A 58 -1.75 -10.76 1.36
C LEU A 58 -2.60 -9.90 0.41
N ASP A 59 -3.63 -10.49 -0.21
CA ASP A 59 -4.49 -9.77 -1.15
C ASP A 59 -5.31 -8.67 -0.46
N GLU A 60 -5.81 -8.93 0.74
CA GLU A 60 -6.47 -7.90 1.56
C GLU A 60 -5.49 -6.79 1.95
N ALA A 61 -4.25 -7.12 2.31
CA ALA A 61 -3.23 -6.10 2.60
C ALA A 61 -2.94 -5.22 1.39
N LYS A 62 -2.81 -5.84 0.20
CA LYS A 62 -2.60 -5.12 -1.06
C LYS A 62 -3.80 -4.24 -1.43
N ALA A 63 -5.03 -4.73 -1.23
CA ALA A 63 -6.24 -3.97 -1.47
C ALA A 63 -6.37 -2.76 -0.52
N ALA A 64 -6.02 -2.94 0.77
CA ALA A 64 -5.98 -1.84 1.73
C ALA A 64 -4.95 -0.77 1.33
N VAL A 65 -3.77 -1.18 0.86
CA VAL A 65 -2.76 -0.27 0.30
C VAL A 65 -3.29 0.48 -0.92
N GLN A 66 -3.93 -0.22 -1.86
CA GLN A 66 -4.51 0.38 -3.07
C GLN A 66 -5.51 1.48 -2.69
N ALA A 67 -6.49 1.15 -1.84
CA ALA A 67 -7.51 2.11 -1.40
C ALA A 67 -6.90 3.31 -0.67
N SER A 68 -5.88 3.09 0.15
CA SER A 68 -5.17 4.15 0.88
C SER A 68 -4.41 5.09 -0.06
N ILE A 69 -3.75 4.54 -1.09
CA ILE A 69 -3.03 5.32 -2.11
C ILE A 69 -4.00 6.10 -2.98
N GLU A 70 -5.09 5.48 -3.41
CA GLU A 70 -6.13 6.18 -4.18
C GLU A 70 -6.73 7.35 -3.39
N GLU A 71 -7.03 7.13 -2.11
CA GLU A 71 -7.53 8.20 -1.25
C GLU A 71 -6.50 9.32 -1.08
N TRP A 72 -5.22 9.00 -0.90
CA TRP A 72 -4.17 10.02 -0.83
C TRP A 72 -4.02 10.81 -2.12
N PHE A 73 -3.98 10.14 -3.28
CA PHE A 73 -3.95 10.81 -4.57
C PHE A 73 -5.19 11.71 -4.77
N ARG A 74 -6.36 11.28 -4.29
CA ARG A 74 -7.60 12.07 -4.34
C ARG A 74 -7.51 13.32 -3.48
N VAL A 75 -7.10 13.18 -2.22
CA VAL A 75 -6.94 14.29 -1.27
C VAL A 75 -5.85 15.26 -1.73
N ALA A 76 -4.77 14.75 -2.32
CA ALA A 76 -3.70 15.55 -2.89
C ALA A 76 -4.09 16.25 -4.21
N GLY A 77 -5.27 15.96 -4.77
CA GLY A 77 -5.72 16.53 -6.04
C GLY A 77 -4.96 16.00 -7.26
N LEU A 78 -4.29 14.85 -7.13
CA LEU A 78 -3.50 14.20 -8.18
C LEU A 78 -4.34 13.29 -9.08
N LEU A 79 -5.48 12.78 -8.60
CA LEU A 79 -6.49 12.09 -9.41
C LEU A 79 -7.43 13.11 -10.05
N ASN A 80 -7.02 13.64 -11.20
CA ASN A 80 -7.74 14.56 -12.11
C ASN A 80 -8.27 15.89 -11.53
N LYS A 81 -7.64 17.00 -11.98
CA LYS A 81 -8.37 17.87 -12.90
C LYS A 81 -8.13 17.33 -14.30
N ALA A 82 -9.18 16.86 -14.97
CA ALA A 82 -9.14 16.79 -16.42
C ALA A 82 -8.61 18.14 -16.93
N ALA A 83 -7.63 18.09 -17.82
CA ALA A 83 -7.11 19.26 -18.51
C ALA A 83 -8.28 20.10 -19.04
N SER A 84 -8.13 21.41 -18.89
CA SER A 84 -9.06 22.45 -19.35
C SER A 84 -9.45 22.29 -20.82
#